data_AF-A0A7D9CX28-F1
#
_entry.id   AF-A0A7D9CX28-F1
#
_cell.length_a   1.000
_cell.length_b   1.000
_cell.length_c   1.000
_cell.angle_alpha   90.00
_cell.angle_beta   90.00
_cell.angle_gamma   90.00
#
_symmetry.space_group_name_H-M   'P 1'
#
loop_
_entity.id
_entity.type
_entity.pdbx_description
1 polymer ?
#
loop_
_entity_poly.entity_id
_entity_poly.type
_entity_poly.pdbx_seq_one_letter_code
_entity_poly.pdbx_strand_id
1 'polypeptide(L)'
;MGRRARNKQGAPPSFEEIQTAKEKRALKKRKRLDSSKASESPKKPKAAKKDKKPRKKEETSETQGTDETEFPADLPEVDYDELSREKKSLFEDSEDDDKEDDEDDNVKVGTLDDFDAEQKEQIDDDVDEYDSEEENRAKPAFSDEEDAGDELEMEKINASNMEKYSELLDRRAEEERLEAEEELVEGAIEQPRPKILPPPGTEEEDNPQNHDITFVRTRMLEIVKVLEKFNELGEEGRSRSEYVDRLIKDICEYYGYTPFLAEKLFDLFTPSEAMEFFEANEVHRPITIRTNTLRTRRRDLAQALVNRGVNLQPIGKWTKVGLQIFDSQVPIGATPEYLAGHYILQAASSFLPVMALDPHENERILDMAAAPGGKTTYIAAMMKNTGCVFANDSNKARTKALVANIHRLGCKNVIVCNYDAREFPKVIGGFDRVLLDAPCSGTGVISKDASVKTSRTPKDFMNIPHLQKQLLLSAIDSVNAHSKEGGVITYSTCSVTVDEDECVVDYALRKRPNVKLVDTGLAIGKEGFTSYRGKIPQKSFTNKKVLPTCL
;
A
#
# COMPACT_ATOMS: atom_id res chain seq x y z
N MET A 1 -38.12 -42.93 -37.83
CA MET A 1 -39.18 -41.96 -37.47
C MET A 1 -38.90 -41.47 -36.06
N GLY A 2 -38.83 -40.15 -35.84
CA GLY A 2 -38.42 -39.56 -34.56
C GLY A 2 -39.57 -39.10 -33.68
N ARG A 3 -39.20 -38.56 -32.51
CA ARG A 3 -39.85 -37.41 -31.87
C ARG A 3 -38.79 -36.57 -31.16
N ARG A 4 -38.82 -35.27 -31.46
CA ARG A 4 -37.82 -34.24 -31.20
C ARG A 4 -37.84 -33.73 -29.76
N ALA A 5 -36.65 -33.36 -29.27
CA ALA A 5 -36.44 -32.47 -28.14
C ALA A 5 -37.10 -31.09 -28.39
N ARG A 6 -37.99 -30.70 -27.47
CA ARG A 6 -38.48 -29.32 -27.33
C ARG A 6 -37.68 -28.67 -26.22
N ASN A 7 -36.74 -27.82 -26.58
CA ASN A 7 -36.29 -26.62 -25.86
C ASN A 7 -35.02 -26.09 -26.55
N LYS A 8 -35.19 -25.37 -27.66
CA LYS A 8 -34.16 -24.47 -28.18
C LYS A 8 -34.51 -23.06 -27.71
N GLN A 9 -33.56 -22.39 -27.04
CA GLN A 9 -33.63 -20.94 -26.84
C GLN A 9 -33.80 -20.27 -28.21
N GLY A 10 -34.74 -19.30 -28.29
CA GLY A 10 -34.97 -18.53 -29.50
C GLY A 10 -33.74 -17.71 -29.88
N ALA A 11 -33.59 -17.41 -31.18
CA ALA A 11 -32.49 -16.59 -31.67
C ALA A 11 -32.49 -15.20 -30.98
N PRO A 12 -31.31 -14.66 -30.64
CA PRO A 12 -31.23 -13.32 -30.06
C PRO A 12 -31.78 -12.26 -31.03
N PRO A 13 -32.42 -11.20 -30.50
CA PRO A 13 -33.06 -10.17 -31.32
C PRO A 13 -32.05 -9.44 -32.19
N SER A 14 -32.48 -8.99 -33.36
CA SER A 14 -31.62 -8.32 -34.33
C SER A 14 -31.19 -6.93 -33.85
N PHE A 15 -30.09 -6.41 -34.39
CA PHE A 15 -29.55 -5.10 -34.00
C PHE A 15 -30.57 -3.95 -34.21
N GLU A 16 -31.41 -4.04 -35.24
CA GLU A 16 -32.48 -3.07 -35.52
C GLU A 16 -33.61 -3.13 -34.47
N GLU A 17 -33.96 -4.32 -33.98
CA GLU A 17 -34.93 -4.48 -32.88
C GLU A 17 -34.40 -3.90 -31.56
N ILE A 18 -33.09 -4.01 -31.32
CA ILE A 18 -32.44 -3.44 -30.14
C ILE A 18 -32.40 -1.90 -30.22
N GLN A 19 -32.14 -1.33 -31.40
CA GLN A 19 -32.15 0.12 -31.60
C GLN A 19 -33.56 0.71 -31.44
N THR A 20 -34.57 0.10 -32.07
CA THR A 20 -35.96 0.57 -31.94
C THR A 20 -36.49 0.45 -30.51
N ALA A 21 -36.06 -0.56 -29.75
CA ALA A 21 -36.36 -0.69 -28.33
C ALA A 21 -35.68 0.41 -27.48
N LYS A 22 -34.42 0.77 -27.78
CA LYS A 22 -33.71 1.89 -27.14
C LYS A 22 -34.39 3.23 -27.42
N GLU A 23 -34.80 3.48 -28.65
CA GLU A 23 -35.49 4.71 -29.05
C GLU A 23 -36.85 4.85 -28.35
N LYS A 24 -37.65 3.78 -28.31
CA LYS A 24 -38.93 3.75 -27.56
C LYS A 24 -38.72 4.03 -26.06
N ARG A 25 -37.64 3.53 -25.47
CA ARG A 25 -37.29 3.76 -24.05
C ARG A 25 -36.85 5.22 -23.81
N ALA A 26 -36.10 5.80 -24.74
CA ALA A 26 -35.71 7.22 -24.71
C ALA A 26 -36.92 8.16 -24.86
N LEU A 27 -37.87 7.82 -25.75
CA LEU A 27 -39.11 8.59 -25.95
C LEU A 27 -40.02 8.57 -24.72
N LYS A 28 -40.12 7.42 -24.03
CA LYS A 28 -40.84 7.28 -22.75
C LYS A 28 -40.19 8.09 -21.63
N LYS A 29 -38.85 8.18 -21.61
CA LYS A 29 -38.10 8.96 -20.62
C LYS A 29 -38.28 10.47 -20.84
N ARG A 30 -38.29 10.93 -22.10
CA ARG A 30 -38.60 12.32 -22.48
C ARG A 30 -40.03 12.74 -22.09
N LYS A 31 -41.04 11.91 -22.37
CA LYS A 31 -42.44 12.20 -21.97
C LYS A 31 -42.64 12.32 -20.46
N ARG A 32 -41.89 11.56 -19.64
CA ARG A 32 -41.90 11.67 -18.17
C ARG A 32 -41.25 12.95 -17.63
N LEU A 33 -40.27 13.50 -18.35
CA LEU A 33 -39.59 14.74 -17.99
C LEU A 33 -40.44 15.97 -18.33
N ASP A 34 -41.16 15.95 -19.45
CA ASP A 34 -42.08 17.04 -19.83
C ASP A 34 -43.30 17.13 -18.91
N SER A 35 -43.85 16.00 -18.43
CA SER A 35 -44.98 16.04 -17.48
C SER A 35 -44.61 16.60 -16.11
N SER A 36 -43.32 16.63 -15.76
CA SER A 36 -42.83 17.15 -14.47
C SER A 36 -42.54 18.66 -14.46
N LYS A 37 -42.53 19.32 -15.63
CA LYS A 37 -42.25 20.75 -15.77
C LYS A 37 -43.49 21.64 -15.91
N ALA A 38 -44.69 21.07 -15.97
CA ALA A 38 -45.93 21.81 -16.21
C ALA A 38 -46.69 22.27 -14.94
N SER A 39 -46.15 22.03 -13.74
CA SER A 39 -46.81 22.38 -12.48
C SER A 39 -45.97 23.30 -11.59
N GLU A 40 -45.63 24.50 -12.07
CA GLU A 40 -45.17 25.59 -11.19
C GLU A 40 -45.42 26.94 -11.86
N SER A 41 -46.36 27.72 -11.33
CA SER A 41 -46.60 29.12 -11.72
C SER A 41 -46.86 29.99 -10.48
N PRO A 42 -46.57 31.31 -10.54
CA PRO A 42 -45.98 32.05 -9.42
C PRO A 42 -46.97 32.85 -8.56
N LYS A 43 -46.63 33.07 -7.29
CA LYS A 43 -47.38 33.90 -6.31
C LYS A 43 -46.95 35.36 -6.30
N LYS A 44 -47.93 36.30 -6.24
CA LYS A 44 -48.06 37.52 -5.38
C LYS A 44 -49.21 38.44 -5.90
N PRO A 45 -49.78 39.44 -5.16
CA PRO A 45 -49.70 39.79 -3.72
C PRO A 45 -51.05 40.23 -3.01
N LYS A 46 -51.00 40.30 -1.66
CA LYS A 46 -51.71 41.16 -0.62
C LYS A 46 -53.24 41.49 -0.67
N ALA A 47 -53.97 41.21 0.45
CA ALA A 47 -54.50 42.16 1.47
C ALA A 47 -55.89 41.83 2.11
N ALA A 48 -55.98 41.93 3.46
CA ALA A 48 -57.13 42.28 4.36
C ALA A 48 -58.44 41.42 4.34
N LYS A 49 -59.22 41.15 5.42
CA LYS A 49 -59.43 41.72 6.76
C LYS A 49 -60.43 40.82 7.57
N LYS A 50 -60.36 40.89 8.92
CA LYS A 50 -61.42 40.66 9.97
C LYS A 50 -61.83 39.19 10.25
N ASP A 51 -62.11 38.72 11.47
CA ASP A 51 -62.69 39.35 12.67
C ASP A 51 -62.34 38.60 14.01
N LYS A 52 -62.33 39.40 15.10
CA LYS A 52 -62.74 39.17 16.51
C LYS A 52 -62.32 37.93 17.36
N LYS A 53 -61.51 38.26 18.39
CA LYS A 53 -61.41 37.82 19.82
C LYS A 53 -62.77 37.63 20.56
N PRO A 54 -62.84 37.22 21.87
CA PRO A 54 -61.83 36.71 22.85
C PRO A 54 -62.36 35.47 23.66
N ARG A 55 -61.70 34.83 24.68
CA ARG A 55 -61.35 35.30 26.05
C ARG A 55 -60.88 34.09 26.93
N LYS A 56 -59.83 34.31 27.76
CA LYS A 56 -59.60 33.94 29.21
C LYS A 56 -59.87 32.48 29.69
N LYS A 57 -59.19 31.85 30.68
CA LYS A 57 -58.16 32.18 31.70
C LYS A 57 -57.82 30.88 32.47
N GLU A 58 -56.66 30.88 33.17
CA GLU A 58 -56.31 30.17 34.44
C GLU A 58 -56.29 28.62 34.42
N GLU A 59 -55.61 27.87 35.29
CA GLU A 59 -54.39 27.90 36.15
C GLU A 59 -54.49 26.59 36.99
N THR A 60 -53.37 26.05 37.53
CA THR A 60 -53.29 24.91 38.49
C THR A 60 -53.60 23.50 37.93
N SER A 61 -53.03 22.37 38.34
CA SER A 61 -52.13 21.95 39.44
C SER A 61 -51.47 20.60 39.09
N GLU A 62 -50.41 20.29 39.85
CA GLU A 62 -49.65 19.03 40.01
C GLU A 62 -50.38 17.70 39.78
N THR A 63 -49.68 16.71 39.21
CA THR A 63 -49.42 15.38 39.86
C THR A 63 -48.52 14.48 39.00
N GLN A 64 -47.72 13.66 39.71
CA GLN A 64 -46.87 12.59 39.20
C GLN A 64 -47.67 11.48 38.51
N GLY A 65 -47.08 10.82 37.53
CA GLY A 65 -47.62 9.60 36.93
C GLY A 65 -46.68 9.03 35.88
N THR A 66 -45.98 7.97 36.26
CA THR A 66 -45.44 6.95 35.36
C THR A 66 -46.56 6.42 34.47
N ASP A 67 -46.34 6.35 33.15
CA ASP A 67 -47.12 5.40 32.35
C ASP A 67 -46.30 4.89 31.16
N GLU A 68 -46.22 3.58 31.11
CA GLU A 68 -45.72 2.78 30.01
C GLU A 68 -46.77 2.80 28.90
N THR A 69 -46.38 2.91 27.63
CA THR A 69 -47.28 2.68 26.50
C THR A 69 -46.64 1.71 25.52
N GLU A 70 -47.01 0.44 25.73
CA GLU A 70 -47.56 -0.53 24.78
C GLU A 70 -47.05 -0.54 23.31
N PHE A 71 -46.39 -1.65 22.96
CA PHE A 71 -46.22 -2.13 21.59
C PHE A 71 -47.42 -3.00 21.16
N PRO A 72 -47.89 -2.93 19.90
CA PRO A 72 -48.94 -3.82 19.40
C PRO A 72 -48.42 -5.27 19.26
N ALA A 73 -49.11 -6.20 19.89
CA ALA A 73 -48.96 -7.64 19.72
C ALA A 73 -49.69 -8.10 18.44
N ASP A 74 -48.95 -8.75 17.54
CA ASP A 74 -49.42 -9.88 16.71
C ASP A 74 -48.26 -10.37 15.84
N LEU A 75 -47.54 -11.38 16.34
CA LEU A 75 -46.63 -12.23 15.56
C LEU A 75 -46.95 -13.69 15.90
N PRO A 76 -47.08 -14.59 14.92
CA PRO A 76 -47.48 -15.97 15.15
C PRO A 76 -46.39 -16.77 15.88
N GLU A 77 -46.80 -17.56 16.88
CA GLU A 77 -45.92 -18.48 17.61
C GLU A 77 -45.43 -19.61 16.69
N VAL A 78 -44.13 -19.90 16.78
CA VAL A 78 -43.47 -20.99 16.05
C VAL A 78 -43.23 -22.12 17.04
N ASP A 79 -43.77 -23.31 16.75
CA ASP A 79 -43.62 -24.50 17.57
C ASP A 79 -42.22 -25.13 17.33
N TYR A 80 -41.38 -25.09 18.36
CA TYR A 80 -39.99 -25.55 18.31
C TYR A 80 -39.85 -27.08 18.41
N ASP A 81 -40.91 -27.80 18.81
CA ASP A 81 -40.85 -29.24 18.98
C ASP A 81 -41.00 -30.00 17.65
N GLU A 82 -41.69 -29.42 16.66
CA GLU A 82 -41.85 -30.00 15.32
C GLU A 82 -40.53 -29.93 14.51
N LEU A 83 -39.81 -28.81 14.62
CA LEU A 83 -38.48 -28.60 14.01
C LEU A 83 -37.37 -29.49 14.61
N SER A 84 -37.55 -29.97 15.84
CA SER A 84 -36.60 -30.88 16.50
C SER A 84 -36.76 -32.33 16.05
N ARG A 85 -37.97 -32.71 15.60
CA ARG A 85 -38.29 -34.05 15.12
C ARG A 85 -37.85 -34.26 13.66
N GLU A 86 -37.94 -33.24 12.82
CA GLU A 86 -37.47 -33.30 11.43
C GLU A 86 -35.94 -33.38 11.28
N LYS A 87 -35.17 -32.99 12.31
CA LYS A 87 -33.70 -33.15 12.31
C LYS A 87 -33.21 -34.55 12.70
N LYS A 88 -34.07 -35.37 13.30
CA LYS A 88 -33.72 -36.73 13.73
C LYS A 88 -34.01 -37.82 12.69
N SER A 89 -34.71 -37.51 11.59
CA SER A 89 -35.09 -38.50 10.56
C SER A 89 -34.21 -38.46 9.29
N LEU A 90 -33.09 -37.75 9.30
CA LEU A 90 -32.26 -37.49 8.11
C LEU A 90 -30.81 -38.01 8.20
N PHE A 91 -30.44 -38.68 9.30
CA PHE A 91 -29.08 -39.19 9.53
C PHE A 91 -29.05 -40.58 10.21
N GLU A 92 -29.95 -41.48 9.83
CA GLU A 92 -29.82 -42.92 10.13
C GLU A 92 -29.91 -43.69 8.81
N ASP A 93 -28.76 -44.05 8.26
CA ASP A 93 -28.51 -45.24 7.43
C ASP A 93 -27.03 -45.27 7.01
N SER A 94 -26.16 -45.90 7.82
CA SER A 94 -25.07 -46.80 7.42
C SER A 94 -24.10 -47.09 8.59
N GLU A 95 -24.47 -48.05 9.44
CA GLU A 95 -23.58 -49.01 10.13
C GLU A 95 -23.73 -50.32 9.32
N ASP A 96 -22.76 -51.19 9.02
CA ASP A 96 -21.57 -51.70 9.69
C ASP A 96 -20.62 -52.38 8.66
N ASP A 97 -19.32 -52.48 8.99
CA ASP A 97 -18.56 -53.76 8.99
C ASP A 97 -17.11 -53.53 9.51
N ASP A 98 -16.96 -53.77 10.81
CA ASP A 98 -15.95 -54.62 11.49
C ASP A 98 -14.43 -54.60 11.18
N LYS A 99 -13.69 -54.30 12.27
CA LYS A 99 -12.58 -55.05 12.92
C LYS A 99 -11.10 -54.82 12.57
N GLU A 100 -10.40 -54.38 13.63
CA GLU A 100 -9.12 -54.82 14.23
C GLU A 100 -7.98 -55.33 13.34
N ASP A 101 -6.80 -54.71 13.49
CA ASP A 101 -5.56 -55.41 13.87
C ASP A 101 -4.48 -54.39 14.32
N ASP A 102 -3.93 -54.63 15.51
CA ASP A 102 -2.66 -54.10 16.01
C ASP A 102 -1.50 -54.83 15.30
N GLU A 103 -0.47 -54.13 14.83
CA GLU A 103 0.92 -54.63 14.91
C GLU A 103 1.95 -53.53 14.60
N ASP A 104 2.98 -53.49 15.43
CA ASP A 104 4.21 -52.71 15.32
C ASP A 104 4.92 -52.95 13.98
N ASP A 105 5.48 -51.90 13.37
CA ASP A 105 6.71 -52.09 12.62
C ASP A 105 7.64 -50.87 12.64
N ASN A 106 8.86 -51.17 13.07
CA ASN A 106 9.96 -50.27 13.36
C ASN A 106 10.84 -50.15 12.11
N VAL A 107 10.85 -48.98 11.45
CA VAL A 107 11.84 -48.69 10.39
C VAL A 107 12.51 -47.35 10.65
N LYS A 108 13.76 -47.44 11.13
CA LYS A 108 14.78 -46.39 11.09
C LYS A 108 15.09 -46.01 9.64
N VAL A 109 14.99 -44.72 9.28
CA VAL A 109 15.89 -44.10 8.28
C VAL A 109 16.04 -42.59 8.55
N GLY A 110 17.28 -42.17 8.85
CA GLY A 110 17.91 -40.94 8.34
C GLY A 110 17.42 -39.57 8.82
N THR A 111 17.99 -39.07 9.91
CA THR A 111 18.06 -37.63 10.23
C THR A 111 19.05 -36.94 9.29
N LEU A 112 18.57 -35.96 8.51
CA LEU A 112 19.37 -35.03 7.72
C LEU A 112 18.89 -33.61 8.08
N ASP A 113 19.41 -33.10 9.19
CA ASP A 113 19.39 -31.70 9.56
C ASP A 113 20.61 -31.05 8.90
N ASP A 114 20.40 -30.21 7.89
CA ASP A 114 21.41 -29.26 7.41
C ASP A 114 20.73 -28.18 6.55
N PHE A 115 20.17 -27.16 7.19
CA PHE A 115 19.84 -25.86 6.57
C PHE A 115 19.52 -24.83 7.68
N ASP A 116 20.50 -24.53 8.53
CA ASP A 116 20.57 -23.25 9.26
C ASP A 116 21.90 -23.16 10.05
N ALA A 117 22.88 -22.43 9.51
CA ALA A 117 23.87 -21.72 10.32
C ALA A 117 24.73 -20.80 9.44
N GLU A 118 24.49 -19.49 9.55
CA GLU A 118 25.49 -18.48 9.25
C GLU A 118 25.88 -17.76 10.54
N GLN A 119 27.15 -17.36 10.56
CA GLN A 119 27.88 -16.47 11.46
C GLN A 119 28.53 -17.06 12.71
N LYS A 120 29.87 -17.11 12.67
CA LYS A 120 30.70 -16.19 13.45
C LYS A 120 32.09 -16.03 12.85
N GLU A 121 32.50 -14.78 12.65
CA GLU A 121 33.89 -14.35 12.54
C GLU A 121 34.59 -14.49 13.90
N GLN A 122 35.86 -14.90 13.88
CA GLN A 122 36.98 -14.44 14.72
C GLN A 122 38.23 -15.26 14.31
N ILE A 123 39.23 -14.64 13.66
CA ILE A 123 40.49 -14.10 14.23
C ILE A 123 41.67 -15.09 14.09
N ASP A 124 42.73 -14.54 13.47
CA ASP A 124 44.17 -14.84 13.53
C ASP A 124 44.79 -16.06 12.81
N ASP A 125 45.66 -15.66 11.88
CA ASP A 125 47.08 -16.01 11.76
C ASP A 125 47.55 -17.37 11.23
N ASP A 126 48.56 -17.20 10.38
CA ASP A 126 49.70 -18.06 10.09
C ASP A 126 49.69 -19.02 8.88
N VAL A 127 50.50 -18.57 7.89
CA VAL A 127 51.68 -19.26 7.33
C VAL A 127 51.45 -20.50 6.45
N ASP A 128 51.83 -20.30 5.17
CA ASP A 128 52.55 -21.15 4.21
C ASP A 128 52.25 -22.66 4.13
N GLU A 129 52.08 -23.16 2.89
CA GLU A 129 53.02 -24.09 2.24
C GLU A 129 52.38 -24.81 1.02
N TYR A 130 53.21 -25.00 -0.02
CA TYR A 130 53.01 -25.46 -1.39
C TYR A 130 52.19 -26.76 -1.59
N ASP A 131 51.48 -26.93 -2.72
CA ASP A 131 51.97 -27.73 -3.87
C ASP A 131 51.03 -27.73 -5.10
N SER A 132 51.64 -28.11 -6.22
CA SER A 132 51.39 -27.96 -7.66
C SER A 132 50.21 -28.65 -8.36
N GLU A 133 49.89 -28.09 -9.55
CA GLU A 133 49.64 -28.71 -10.88
C GLU A 133 48.38 -28.25 -11.65
N GLU A 134 48.66 -27.46 -12.70
CA GLU A 134 48.13 -27.42 -14.08
C GLU A 134 46.72 -27.97 -14.42
N GLU A 135 45.86 -27.16 -15.07
CA GLU A 135 45.82 -27.04 -16.55
C GLU A 135 44.69 -26.09 -17.06
N ASN A 136 45.06 -25.27 -18.06
CA ASN A 136 44.26 -24.77 -19.18
C ASN A 136 43.00 -23.90 -18.99
N ARG A 137 43.17 -22.57 -19.16
CA ARG A 137 42.24 -21.78 -20.00
C ARG A 137 42.89 -20.51 -20.59
N ALA A 138 43.24 -20.57 -21.87
CA ALA A 138 43.73 -19.47 -22.68
C ALA A 138 42.66 -18.41 -23.02
N LYS A 139 43.03 -17.11 -22.96
CA LYS A 139 42.49 -15.94 -23.68
C LYS A 139 43.45 -14.73 -23.48
N PRO A 140 43.44 -13.69 -24.33
CA PRO A 140 44.03 -13.62 -25.67
C PRO A 140 45.20 -12.61 -25.72
N ALA A 141 45.99 -12.70 -26.78
CA ALA A 141 47.12 -11.84 -27.07
C ALA A 141 46.73 -10.35 -27.17
N PHE A 142 47.41 -9.51 -26.39
CA PHE A 142 47.79 -8.17 -26.81
C PHE A 142 49.30 -8.10 -26.81
N SER A 143 49.80 -7.63 -27.95
CA SER A 143 51.19 -7.62 -28.36
C SER A 143 51.92 -6.47 -27.66
N ASP A 144 52.95 -6.78 -26.88
CA ASP A 144 54.08 -5.89 -26.70
C ASP A 144 55.35 -6.68 -26.98
N GLU A 145 55.92 -6.40 -28.15
CA GLU A 145 57.20 -6.91 -28.63
C GLU A 145 58.33 -6.15 -27.92
N GLU A 146 59.37 -6.92 -27.57
CA GLU A 146 60.75 -6.49 -27.26
C GLU A 146 61.02 -5.82 -25.90
N ASP A 147 61.33 -6.63 -24.89
CA ASP A 147 62.68 -6.59 -24.28
C ASP A 147 63.02 -7.94 -23.63
N ALA A 148 63.39 -8.92 -24.46
CA ALA A 148 64.00 -10.15 -24.01
C ALA A 148 65.52 -9.97 -24.04
N GLY A 149 66.09 -9.55 -22.91
CA GLY A 149 67.53 -9.47 -22.71
C GLY A 149 67.86 -9.35 -21.23
N ASP A 150 68.64 -10.29 -20.73
CA ASP A 150 69.36 -10.25 -19.45
C ASP A 150 68.58 -10.60 -18.18
N GLU A 151 67.94 -11.78 -18.18
CA GLU A 151 67.60 -12.50 -16.93
C GLU A 151 68.77 -13.37 -16.41
N LEU A 152 70.01 -13.11 -16.83
CA LEU A 152 71.20 -13.87 -16.44
C LEU A 152 72.44 -12.98 -16.24
N GLU A 153 72.42 -12.07 -15.26
CA GLU A 153 73.66 -11.68 -14.55
C GLU A 153 73.38 -11.09 -13.15
N MET A 154 72.70 -11.86 -12.30
CA MET A 154 72.56 -11.58 -10.85
C MET A 154 73.86 -11.90 -10.07
N GLU A 155 75.03 -11.56 -10.60
CA GLU A 155 76.33 -11.71 -9.93
C GLU A 155 77.27 -10.55 -10.23
N LYS A 156 76.88 -9.36 -9.74
CA LYS A 156 77.72 -8.31 -9.11
C LYS A 156 76.96 -6.99 -9.20
N ILE A 157 75.93 -6.91 -8.37
CA ILE A 157 75.33 -5.64 -8.04
C ILE A 157 76.35 -4.87 -7.19
N ASN A 158 77.18 -4.05 -7.84
CA ASN A 158 77.90 -3.00 -7.15
C ASN A 158 76.86 -2.04 -6.56
N ALA A 159 77.10 -1.49 -5.36
CA ALA A 159 76.19 -0.52 -4.72
C ALA A 159 75.78 0.64 -5.67
N SER A 160 76.64 0.99 -6.64
CA SER A 160 76.39 1.97 -7.68
C SER A 160 75.32 1.57 -8.73
N ASN A 161 75.06 0.28 -8.94
CA ASN A 161 74.00 -0.21 -9.84
C ASN A 161 72.63 -0.26 -9.16
N MET A 162 72.55 -0.51 -7.84
CA MET A 162 71.27 -0.40 -7.11
C MET A 162 70.79 1.05 -7.01
N GLU A 163 71.71 1.99 -6.81
CA GLU A 163 71.36 3.41 -6.71
C GLU A 163 70.79 3.94 -8.03
N LYS A 164 71.39 3.55 -9.17
CA LYS A 164 70.87 3.88 -10.50
C LYS A 164 69.52 3.22 -10.80
N TYR A 165 69.31 1.99 -10.34
CA TYR A 165 68.04 1.29 -10.53
C TYR A 165 66.93 1.88 -9.64
N SER A 166 67.27 2.30 -8.42
CA SER A 166 66.37 3.06 -7.54
C SER A 166 66.00 4.40 -8.18
N GLU A 167 66.97 5.14 -8.72
CA GLU A 167 66.73 6.43 -9.38
C GLU A 167 65.86 6.27 -10.64
N LEU A 168 66.01 5.18 -11.40
CA LEU A 168 65.14 4.84 -12.53
C LEU A 168 63.73 4.45 -12.11
N LEU A 169 63.58 3.69 -11.01
CA LEU A 169 62.27 3.32 -10.45
C LEU A 169 61.54 4.55 -9.89
N ASP A 170 62.26 5.43 -9.20
CA ASP A 170 61.73 6.67 -8.66
C ASP A 170 61.27 7.60 -9.80
N ARG A 171 62.07 7.72 -10.87
CA ARG A 171 61.70 8.50 -12.06
C ARG A 171 60.46 7.94 -12.77
N ARG A 172 60.37 6.61 -12.90
CA ARG A 172 59.20 5.95 -13.52
C ARG A 172 57.94 6.13 -12.67
N ALA A 173 58.07 6.05 -11.35
CA ALA A 173 56.96 6.30 -10.43
C ALA A 173 56.55 7.77 -10.39
N GLU A 174 57.44 8.72 -10.71
CA GLU A 174 57.09 10.14 -10.89
C GLU A 174 56.38 10.38 -12.22
N GLU A 175 56.83 9.75 -13.31
CA GLU A 175 56.16 9.79 -14.63
C GLU A 175 54.73 9.22 -14.53
N GLU A 176 54.54 8.06 -13.89
CA GLU A 176 53.23 7.44 -13.69
C GLU A 176 52.30 8.27 -12.78
N ARG A 177 52.88 8.97 -11.79
CA ARG A 177 52.13 9.93 -10.96
C ARG A 177 51.71 11.18 -11.73
N LEU A 178 52.56 11.69 -12.60
CA LEU A 178 52.25 12.82 -13.48
C LEU A 178 51.18 12.44 -14.51
N GLU A 179 51.26 11.26 -15.12
CA GLU A 179 50.25 10.74 -16.03
C GLU A 179 48.90 10.54 -15.32
N ALA A 180 48.89 10.01 -14.10
CA ALA A 180 47.67 9.89 -13.30
C ALA A 180 47.08 11.26 -12.89
N GLU A 181 47.93 12.26 -12.60
CA GLU A 181 47.49 13.63 -12.36
C GLU A 181 46.94 14.28 -13.64
N GLU A 182 47.55 14.05 -14.80
CA GLU A 182 47.07 14.53 -16.09
C GLU A 182 45.75 13.88 -16.50
N GLU A 183 45.56 12.57 -16.28
CA GLU A 183 44.29 11.88 -16.55
C GLU A 183 43.16 12.37 -15.61
N LEU A 184 43.48 12.69 -14.34
CA LEU A 184 42.54 13.33 -13.41
C LEU A 184 42.19 14.76 -13.85
N VAL A 185 43.15 15.52 -14.40
CA VAL A 185 42.92 16.87 -14.93
C VAL A 185 42.15 16.83 -16.25
N GLU A 186 42.40 15.87 -17.14
CA GLU A 186 41.63 15.66 -18.36
C GLU A 186 40.21 15.19 -18.08
N GLY A 187 40.02 14.33 -17.07
CA GLY A 187 38.70 14.02 -16.51
C GLY A 187 38.00 15.22 -15.86
N ALA A 188 38.77 16.24 -15.47
CA ALA A 188 38.30 17.51 -14.93
C ALA A 188 38.21 18.64 -15.97
N ILE A 189 38.53 18.39 -17.26
CA ILE A 189 38.17 19.30 -18.35
C ILE A 189 36.65 19.36 -18.35
N GLU A 190 36.12 20.49 -17.87
CA GLU A 190 34.70 20.81 -17.78
C GLU A 190 33.99 20.34 -19.04
N GLN A 191 33.17 19.29 -18.93
CA GLN A 191 32.16 19.05 -19.93
C GLN A 191 31.38 20.37 -20.08
N PRO A 192 31.23 20.89 -21.32
CA PRO A 192 30.55 22.17 -21.52
C PRO A 192 29.18 22.08 -20.87
N ARG A 193 28.87 23.05 -19.99
CA ARG A 193 27.63 23.06 -19.20
C ARG A 193 26.45 22.69 -20.11
N PRO A 194 25.73 21.61 -19.81
CA PRO A 194 24.75 21.07 -20.75
C PRO A 194 23.65 22.10 -20.93
N LYS A 195 23.49 22.61 -22.17
CA LYS A 195 22.44 23.55 -22.55
C LYS A 195 21.11 22.81 -22.68
N ILE A 196 20.48 22.54 -21.55
CA ILE A 196 19.33 21.63 -21.48
C ILE A 196 18.02 22.37 -21.72
N LEU A 197 17.92 23.64 -21.29
CA LEU A 197 16.69 24.40 -21.52
C LEU A 197 16.80 25.19 -22.83
N PRO A 198 15.76 25.19 -23.66
CA PRO A 198 15.73 26.00 -24.88
C PRO A 198 15.91 27.49 -24.56
N PRO A 199 16.53 28.28 -25.44
CA PRO A 199 16.82 29.69 -25.19
C PRO A 199 15.55 30.49 -24.86
N PRO A 200 15.62 31.49 -23.97
CA PRO A 200 14.45 32.25 -23.55
C PRO A 200 13.82 32.98 -24.75
N GLY A 201 12.54 32.70 -25.03
CA GLY A 201 11.76 33.37 -26.08
C GLY A 201 11.59 32.58 -27.40
N THR A 202 12.12 31.36 -27.53
CA THR A 202 11.74 30.49 -28.64
C THR A 202 10.49 29.69 -28.27
N GLU A 203 9.35 30.10 -28.83
CA GLU A 203 8.13 29.29 -28.97
C GLU A 203 8.37 28.10 -29.92
N GLU A 204 9.44 27.33 -29.74
CA GLU A 204 9.46 25.93 -30.21
C GLU A 204 8.65 25.06 -29.22
N GLU A 205 7.51 25.60 -28.76
CA GLU A 205 6.72 25.05 -27.66
C GLU A 205 5.82 23.90 -28.10
N ASP A 206 5.56 23.69 -29.39
CA ASP A 206 4.54 22.75 -29.84
C ASP A 206 4.87 22.14 -31.22
N ASN A 207 6.02 21.47 -31.37
CA ASN A 207 6.22 20.62 -32.55
C ASN A 207 5.95 19.15 -32.19
N PRO A 208 4.72 18.63 -32.37
CA PRO A 208 4.35 17.26 -31.99
C PRO A 208 5.14 16.18 -32.75
N GLN A 209 5.95 16.56 -33.75
CA GLN A 209 6.86 15.66 -34.46
C GLN A 209 8.16 15.33 -33.71
N ASN A 210 8.57 16.11 -32.69
CA ASN A 210 9.85 15.95 -31.99
C ASN A 210 9.74 15.37 -30.57
N HIS A 211 8.55 14.94 -30.15
CA HIS A 211 8.32 14.42 -28.80
C HIS A 211 8.67 12.92 -28.75
N ASP A 212 9.94 12.60 -28.99
CA ASP A 212 10.43 11.26 -28.65
C ASP A 212 10.40 11.15 -27.12
N ILE A 213 9.60 10.20 -26.62
CA ILE A 213 9.46 9.87 -25.19
C ILE A 213 10.85 9.62 -24.57
N THR A 214 11.78 9.10 -25.37
CA THR A 214 13.17 8.87 -24.99
C THR A 214 13.93 10.17 -24.74
N PHE A 215 13.71 11.19 -25.59
CA PHE A 215 14.34 12.50 -25.44
C PHE A 215 13.85 13.22 -24.19
N VAL A 216 12.53 13.15 -23.90
CA VAL A 216 11.95 13.70 -22.67
C VAL A 216 12.58 13.04 -21.44
N ARG A 217 12.74 11.71 -21.45
CA ARG A 217 13.39 10.99 -20.34
C ARG A 217 14.84 11.42 -20.13
N THR A 218 15.64 11.52 -21.19
CA THR A 218 17.04 11.96 -21.10
C THR A 218 17.13 13.38 -20.56
N ARG A 219 16.27 14.28 -21.06
CA ARG A 219 16.17 15.67 -20.57
C ARG A 219 15.84 15.72 -19.07
N MET A 220 14.89 14.90 -18.61
CA MET A 220 14.54 14.84 -17.18
C MET A 220 15.74 14.42 -16.31
N LEU A 221 16.49 13.40 -16.72
CA LEU A 221 17.68 12.93 -15.99
C LEU A 221 18.79 13.99 -15.96
N GLU A 222 19.00 14.71 -17.05
CA GLU A 222 19.96 15.82 -17.11
C GLU A 222 19.55 16.98 -16.21
N ILE A 223 18.26 17.39 -16.21
CA ILE A 223 17.75 18.43 -15.31
C ILE A 223 17.95 18.03 -13.85
N VAL A 224 17.71 16.76 -13.50
CA VAL A 224 17.89 16.27 -12.13
C VAL A 224 19.36 16.35 -11.71
N LYS A 225 20.31 15.96 -12.58
CA LYS A 225 21.75 16.12 -12.34
C LYS A 225 22.15 17.58 -12.11
N VAL A 226 21.60 18.50 -12.90
CA VAL A 226 21.83 19.95 -12.72
C VAL A 226 21.23 20.46 -11.40
N LEU A 227 20.05 19.99 -11.01
CA LEU A 227 19.40 20.41 -9.77
C LEU A 227 20.11 19.92 -8.51
N GLU A 228 20.85 18.82 -8.59
CA GLU A 228 21.73 18.32 -7.51
C GLU A 228 23.00 19.16 -7.38
N LYS A 229 23.68 19.43 -8.50
CA LYS A 229 24.94 20.19 -8.54
C LYS A 229 24.75 21.57 -9.17
N PHE A 230 23.79 22.33 -8.66
CA PHE A 230 23.42 23.61 -9.26
C PHE A 230 24.57 24.63 -9.29
N ASN A 231 25.47 24.56 -8.30
CA ASN A 231 26.62 25.47 -8.21
C ASN A 231 27.69 25.20 -9.29
N GLU A 232 27.76 23.99 -9.83
CA GLU A 232 28.79 23.56 -10.79
C GLU A 232 28.24 23.47 -12.22
N LEU A 233 27.03 22.92 -12.38
CA LEU A 233 26.42 22.59 -13.67
C LEU A 233 25.32 23.57 -14.10
N GLY A 234 24.96 24.55 -13.24
CA GLY A 234 23.95 25.55 -13.55
C GLY A 234 24.39 26.50 -14.66
N GLU A 235 23.52 26.75 -15.62
CA GLU A 235 23.79 27.78 -16.63
C GLU A 235 23.77 29.19 -16.00
N GLU A 236 24.73 30.02 -16.40
CA GLU A 236 24.82 31.41 -15.92
C GLU A 236 23.60 32.23 -16.35
N GLY A 237 22.90 32.80 -15.35
CA GLY A 237 21.74 33.67 -15.57
C GLY A 237 20.37 32.98 -15.50
N ARG A 238 20.30 31.66 -15.28
CA ARG A 238 19.05 30.93 -15.12
C ARG A 238 18.72 30.64 -13.65
N SER A 239 17.44 30.75 -13.31
CA SER A 239 16.96 30.48 -11.95
C SER A 239 16.70 28.98 -11.75
N ARG A 240 16.94 28.47 -10.53
CA ARG A 240 16.59 27.08 -10.16
C ARG A 240 15.09 26.78 -10.39
N SER A 241 14.22 27.77 -10.24
CA SER A 241 12.79 27.68 -10.51
C SER A 241 12.47 27.31 -11.96
N GLU A 242 13.20 27.86 -12.94
CA GLU A 242 12.95 27.54 -14.36
C GLU A 242 13.23 26.06 -14.68
N TYR A 243 14.29 25.50 -14.11
CA TYR A 243 14.61 24.07 -14.23
C TYR A 243 13.53 23.20 -13.59
N VAL A 244 13.03 23.60 -12.41
CA VAL A 244 11.95 22.87 -11.71
C VAL A 244 10.64 22.93 -12.50
N ASP A 245 10.25 24.10 -13.00
CA ASP A 245 9.04 24.27 -13.80
C ASP A 245 9.09 23.43 -15.08
N ARG A 246 10.26 23.37 -15.73
CA ARG A 246 10.45 22.50 -16.91
C ARG A 246 10.35 21.03 -16.55
N LEU A 247 11.01 20.60 -15.47
CA LEU A 247 10.94 19.22 -15.00
C LEU A 247 9.51 18.80 -14.67
N ILE A 248 8.73 19.67 -14.02
CA ILE A 248 7.31 19.41 -13.71
C ILE A 248 6.50 19.26 -15.01
N LYS A 249 6.71 20.11 -16.02
CA LYS A 249 6.06 19.96 -17.34
C LYS A 249 6.41 18.61 -17.97
N ASP A 250 7.68 18.23 -17.96
CA ASP A 250 8.17 16.97 -18.53
C ASP A 250 7.60 15.75 -17.78
N ILE A 251 7.48 15.80 -16.45
CA ILE A 251 6.82 14.77 -15.64
C ILE A 251 5.34 14.64 -16.01
N CYS A 252 4.66 15.77 -16.20
CA CYS A 252 3.25 15.77 -16.58
C CYS A 252 3.04 15.16 -17.96
N GLU A 253 3.93 15.45 -18.91
CA GLU A 253 3.90 14.90 -20.27
C GLU A 253 4.25 13.42 -20.31
N TYR A 254 5.34 13.01 -19.66
CA TYR A 254 5.85 11.64 -19.70
C TYR A 254 4.97 10.66 -18.91
N TYR A 255 4.55 11.03 -17.68
CA TYR A 255 3.84 10.12 -16.78
C TYR A 255 2.32 10.37 -16.71
N GLY A 256 1.82 11.46 -17.31
CA GLY A 256 0.39 11.79 -17.36
C GLY A 256 -0.18 12.31 -16.04
N TYR A 257 0.63 13.02 -15.24
CA TYR A 257 0.18 13.63 -13.98
C TYR A 257 -0.52 14.97 -14.19
N THR A 258 -1.41 15.32 -13.27
CA THR A 258 -1.92 16.70 -13.18
C THR A 258 -0.82 17.63 -12.67
N PRO A 259 -0.64 18.84 -13.22
CA PRO A 259 0.42 19.78 -12.79
C PRO A 259 0.45 20.03 -11.28
N PHE A 260 -0.73 20.20 -10.68
CA PHE A 260 -0.87 20.38 -9.24
C PHE A 260 -0.34 19.20 -8.43
N LEU A 261 -0.60 17.96 -8.88
CA LEU A 261 -0.16 16.76 -8.16
C LEU A 261 1.34 16.54 -8.35
N ALA A 262 1.87 16.78 -9.55
CA ALA A 262 3.30 16.68 -9.83
C ALA A 262 4.10 17.67 -8.97
N GLU A 263 3.71 18.94 -8.93
CA GLU A 263 4.33 19.96 -8.08
C GLU A 263 4.28 19.55 -6.60
N LYS A 264 3.12 19.10 -6.12
CA LYS A 264 2.94 18.66 -4.73
C LYS A 264 3.80 17.48 -4.33
N LEU A 265 4.00 16.50 -5.23
CA LEU A 265 4.82 15.32 -4.98
C LEU A 265 6.32 15.63 -5.10
N PHE A 266 6.68 16.48 -6.05
CA PHE A 266 8.06 16.95 -6.23
C PHE A 266 8.54 17.74 -5.00
N ASP A 267 7.67 18.57 -4.42
CA ASP A 267 7.94 19.34 -3.20
C ASP A 267 8.22 18.48 -1.94
N LEU A 268 7.94 17.17 -1.97
CA LEU A 268 8.11 16.28 -0.81
C LEU A 268 9.53 15.69 -0.72
N PHE A 269 10.22 15.58 -1.85
CA PHE A 269 11.44 14.79 -1.97
C PHE A 269 12.57 15.61 -2.57
N THR A 270 13.80 15.12 -2.43
CA THR A 270 14.90 15.65 -3.22
C THR A 270 14.69 15.32 -4.71
N PRO A 271 15.30 16.04 -5.66
CA PRO A 271 15.10 15.79 -7.09
C PRO A 271 15.37 14.33 -7.50
N SER A 272 16.41 13.69 -6.95
CA SER A 272 16.71 12.25 -7.13
C SER A 272 15.58 11.37 -6.62
N GLU A 273 15.21 11.52 -5.34
CA GLU A 273 14.18 10.69 -4.71
C GLU A 273 12.81 10.90 -5.36
N ALA A 274 12.52 12.11 -5.85
CA ALA A 274 11.30 12.40 -6.59
C ALA A 274 11.24 11.58 -7.89
N MET A 275 12.33 11.52 -8.64
CA MET A 275 12.41 10.70 -9.85
C MET A 275 12.25 9.22 -9.56
N GLU A 276 12.96 8.68 -8.55
CA GLU A 276 12.80 7.30 -8.11
C GLU A 276 11.34 7.01 -7.72
N PHE A 277 10.67 7.96 -7.05
CA PHE A 277 9.27 7.84 -6.67
C PHE A 277 8.34 7.78 -7.90
N PHE A 278 8.53 8.64 -8.90
CA PHE A 278 7.74 8.62 -10.12
C PHE A 278 7.96 7.34 -10.93
N GLU A 279 9.22 6.89 -11.08
CA GLU A 279 9.55 5.63 -11.75
C GLU A 279 8.95 4.41 -11.03
N ALA A 280 9.08 4.34 -9.69
CA ALA A 280 8.52 3.26 -8.89
C ALA A 280 6.99 3.19 -8.95
N ASN A 281 6.31 4.30 -9.25
CA ASN A 281 4.86 4.31 -9.42
C ASN A 281 4.39 3.74 -10.78
N GLU A 282 5.26 3.68 -11.79
CA GLU A 282 4.93 3.00 -13.05
C GLU A 282 5.17 1.50 -13.00
N VAL A 283 6.09 1.04 -12.14
CA VAL A 283 6.35 -0.38 -11.96
C VAL A 283 5.17 -1.04 -11.27
N HIS A 284 4.59 -2.07 -11.89
CA HIS A 284 3.54 -2.86 -11.28
C HIS A 284 4.07 -3.56 -10.03
N ARG A 285 3.41 -3.30 -8.90
CA ARG A 285 3.78 -3.94 -7.63
C ARG A 285 3.59 -5.45 -7.70
N PRO A 286 4.50 -6.22 -7.11
CA PRO A 286 4.36 -7.67 -7.06
C PRO A 286 3.09 -8.05 -6.30
N ILE A 287 2.46 -9.14 -6.76
CA ILE A 287 1.23 -9.60 -6.14
C ILE A 287 1.58 -10.29 -4.82
N THR A 288 0.93 -9.86 -3.75
CA THR A 288 1.16 -10.38 -2.41
C THR A 288 -0.13 -10.98 -1.84
N ILE A 289 0.03 -12.05 -1.08
CA ILE A 289 -1.05 -12.74 -0.38
C ILE A 289 -0.75 -12.79 1.11
N ARG A 290 -1.84 -12.74 1.88
CA ARG A 290 -1.82 -12.97 3.32
C ARG A 290 -2.39 -14.34 3.61
N THR A 291 -1.58 -15.20 4.21
CA THR A 291 -2.05 -16.49 4.76
C THR A 291 -3.04 -16.26 5.90
N ASN A 292 -4.06 -17.11 6.00
CA ASN A 292 -5.03 -17.09 7.09
C ASN A 292 -4.64 -18.11 8.16
N THR A 293 -4.00 -17.62 9.22
CA THR A 293 -3.51 -18.44 10.34
C THR A 293 -4.61 -19.14 11.13
N LEU A 294 -5.89 -18.77 10.93
CA LEU A 294 -7.03 -19.48 11.53
C LEU A 294 -7.31 -20.83 10.88
N ARG A 295 -6.97 -20.99 9.60
CA ARG A 295 -7.29 -22.20 8.82
C ARG A 295 -6.07 -23.03 8.47
N THR A 296 -4.96 -22.38 8.11
CA THR A 296 -3.75 -23.09 7.67
C THR A 296 -2.50 -22.42 8.20
N ARG A 297 -1.39 -23.17 8.24
CA ARG A 297 -0.06 -22.59 8.44
C ARG A 297 0.50 -22.11 7.10
N ARG A 298 1.45 -21.17 7.16
CA ARG A 298 2.12 -20.61 5.97
C ARG A 298 2.85 -21.69 5.16
N ARG A 299 3.50 -22.65 5.83
CA ARG A 299 4.29 -23.72 5.17
C ARG A 299 3.37 -24.61 4.33
N ASP A 300 2.27 -25.07 4.91
CA ASP A 300 1.30 -25.94 4.26
C ASP A 300 0.64 -25.25 3.06
N LEU A 301 0.33 -23.94 3.19
CA LEU A 301 -0.21 -23.17 2.07
C LEU A 301 0.82 -23.00 0.94
N ALA A 302 2.08 -22.72 1.29
CA ALA A 302 3.14 -22.58 0.30
C ALA A 302 3.31 -23.88 -0.50
N GLN A 303 3.33 -25.04 0.17
CA GLN A 303 3.39 -26.35 -0.49
C GLN A 303 2.17 -26.58 -1.41
N ALA A 304 0.95 -26.29 -0.93
CA ALA A 304 -0.26 -26.46 -1.73
C ALA A 304 -0.27 -25.61 -3.01
N LEU A 305 0.27 -24.39 -2.95
CA LEU A 305 0.35 -23.49 -4.10
C LEU A 305 1.52 -23.85 -5.04
N VAL A 306 2.67 -24.27 -4.51
CA VAL A 306 3.80 -24.76 -5.31
C VAL A 306 3.42 -25.99 -6.13
N ASN A 307 2.66 -26.92 -5.53
CA ASN A 307 2.14 -28.10 -6.23
C ASN A 307 1.20 -27.76 -7.39
N ARG A 308 0.63 -26.55 -7.41
CA ARG A 308 -0.21 -26.04 -8.52
C ARG A 308 0.57 -25.21 -9.54
N GLY A 309 1.89 -25.11 -9.40
CA GLY A 309 2.75 -24.32 -10.29
C GLY A 309 2.73 -22.83 -10.01
N VAL A 310 2.50 -22.42 -8.75
CA VAL A 310 2.63 -21.02 -8.32
C VAL A 310 4.02 -20.80 -7.75
N ASN A 311 4.77 -19.85 -8.31
CA ASN A 311 6.08 -19.46 -7.80
C ASN A 311 5.92 -18.44 -6.67
N LEU A 312 6.35 -18.82 -5.47
CA LEU A 312 6.14 -18.06 -4.24
C LEU A 312 7.43 -17.86 -3.46
N GLN A 313 7.60 -16.67 -2.89
CA GLN A 313 8.67 -16.38 -1.93
C GLN A 313 8.09 -15.64 -0.72
N PRO A 314 8.61 -15.85 0.51
CA PRO A 314 8.29 -14.96 1.62
C PRO A 314 8.77 -13.52 1.33
N ILE A 315 7.93 -12.52 1.63
CA ILE A 315 8.21 -11.10 1.35
C ILE A 315 9.44 -10.58 2.14
N GLY A 316 9.73 -11.19 3.29
CA GLY A 316 10.90 -10.86 4.09
C GLY A 316 10.79 -11.41 5.51
N LYS A 317 11.88 -11.28 6.29
CA LYS A 317 11.93 -11.75 7.70
C LYS A 317 10.97 -10.99 8.62
N TRP A 318 10.50 -9.80 8.22
CA TRP A 318 9.62 -8.95 9.01
C TRP A 318 8.17 -9.46 9.10
N THR A 319 7.73 -10.33 8.18
CA THR A 319 6.36 -10.88 8.18
C THR A 319 6.36 -12.40 8.19
N LYS A 320 5.62 -12.99 9.13
CA LYS A 320 5.45 -14.44 9.25
C LYS A 320 4.35 -15.00 8.35
N VAL A 321 3.50 -14.14 7.77
CA VAL A 321 2.25 -14.53 7.08
C VAL A 321 2.21 -14.16 5.60
N GLY A 322 3.06 -13.22 5.17
CA GLY A 322 3.07 -12.69 3.82
C GLY A 322 3.84 -13.58 2.84
N LEU A 323 3.24 -13.84 1.67
CA LEU A 323 3.90 -14.49 0.54
C LEU A 323 3.77 -13.59 -0.70
N GLN A 324 4.85 -13.47 -1.45
CA GLN A 324 4.93 -12.80 -2.74
C GLN A 324 4.79 -13.83 -3.85
N ILE A 325 4.00 -13.51 -4.85
CA ILE A 325 3.79 -14.31 -6.05
C ILE A 325 4.55 -13.65 -7.20
N PHE A 326 5.47 -14.39 -7.80
CA PHE A 326 6.20 -13.91 -8.99
C PHE A 326 5.50 -14.32 -10.27
N ASP A 327 5.11 -15.60 -10.34
CA ASP A 327 4.45 -16.16 -11.50
C ASP A 327 3.42 -17.20 -11.06
N SER A 328 2.33 -17.29 -11.83
CA SER A 328 1.23 -18.20 -11.57
C SER A 328 0.51 -18.52 -12.86
N GLN A 329 0.51 -19.80 -13.24
CA GLN A 329 -0.30 -20.28 -14.37
C GLN A 329 -1.80 -20.33 -14.01
N VAL A 330 -2.10 -20.44 -12.70
CA VAL A 330 -3.47 -20.56 -12.19
C VAL A 330 -3.97 -19.18 -11.72
N PRO A 331 -5.24 -18.82 -11.96
CA PRO A 331 -5.82 -17.61 -11.39
C PRO A 331 -5.87 -17.68 -9.86
N ILE A 332 -5.00 -16.91 -9.21
CA ILE A 332 -4.84 -16.83 -7.73
C ILE A 332 -6.11 -16.40 -6.98
N GLY A 333 -7.07 -15.77 -7.66
CA GLY A 333 -8.36 -15.36 -7.08
C GLY A 333 -9.47 -16.40 -7.23
N ALA A 334 -9.20 -17.54 -7.87
CA ALA A 334 -10.18 -18.60 -8.12
C ALA A 334 -9.68 -19.99 -7.70
N THR A 335 -8.58 -20.06 -6.94
CA THR A 335 -8.09 -21.32 -6.41
C THR A 335 -9.04 -21.86 -5.33
N PRO A 336 -9.12 -23.19 -5.15
CA PRO A 336 -9.86 -23.80 -4.05
C PRO A 336 -9.43 -23.26 -2.68
N GLU A 337 -8.13 -23.01 -2.50
CA GLU A 337 -7.55 -22.46 -1.28
C GLU A 337 -8.04 -21.03 -1.00
N TYR A 338 -8.19 -20.20 -2.05
CA TYR A 338 -8.76 -18.86 -1.91
C TYR A 338 -10.24 -18.90 -1.53
N LEU A 339 -11.02 -19.76 -2.20
CA LEU A 339 -12.46 -19.94 -1.91
C LEU A 339 -12.69 -20.52 -0.51
N ALA A 340 -11.84 -21.46 -0.09
CA ALA A 340 -11.79 -22.00 1.26
C ALA A 340 -11.21 -21.02 2.28
N GLY A 341 -10.87 -19.79 1.90
CA GLY A 341 -10.39 -18.78 2.84
C GLY A 341 -9.06 -19.12 3.51
N HIS A 342 -8.19 -19.89 2.87
CA HIS A 342 -6.84 -20.15 3.36
C HIS A 342 -5.93 -18.93 3.19
N TYR A 343 -6.26 -18.03 2.26
CA TYR A 343 -5.58 -16.75 2.11
C TYR A 343 -6.50 -15.66 1.54
N ILE A 344 -5.99 -14.43 1.58
CA ILE A 344 -6.59 -13.26 0.93
C ILE A 344 -5.51 -12.51 0.14
N LEU A 345 -5.90 -11.97 -1.02
CA LEU A 345 -5.07 -11.09 -1.83
C LEU A 345 -5.00 -9.72 -1.15
N GLN A 346 -3.81 -9.31 -0.73
CA GLN A 346 -3.63 -8.09 0.04
C GLN A 346 -2.22 -7.57 -0.13
N ALA A 347 -2.07 -6.27 -0.37
CA ALA A 347 -0.78 -5.62 -0.51
C ALA A 347 0.04 -5.71 0.78
N ALA A 348 1.36 -5.87 0.65
CA ALA A 348 2.30 -5.92 1.77
C ALA A 348 2.16 -4.74 2.75
N SER A 349 1.96 -3.52 2.23
CA SER A 349 1.74 -2.31 3.05
C SER A 349 0.53 -2.40 3.98
N SER A 350 -0.47 -3.22 3.63
CA SER A 350 -1.68 -3.37 4.43
C SER A 350 -1.51 -4.30 5.63
N PHE A 351 -0.35 -4.97 5.79
CA PHE A 351 -0.06 -5.78 6.98
C PHE A 351 0.44 -4.91 8.14
N LEU A 352 1.23 -3.88 7.82
CA LEU A 352 1.94 -3.06 8.78
C LEU A 352 1.05 -2.39 9.82
N PRO A 353 -0.12 -1.80 9.48
CA PRO A 353 -0.96 -1.16 10.49
C PRO A 353 -1.50 -2.13 11.54
N VAL A 354 -1.80 -3.37 11.15
CA VAL A 354 -2.30 -4.38 12.08
C VAL A 354 -1.15 -4.94 12.92
N MET A 355 0.04 -5.11 12.34
CA MET A 355 1.23 -5.51 13.09
C MET A 355 1.63 -4.46 14.13
N ALA A 356 1.54 -3.17 13.79
CA ALA A 356 1.80 -2.08 14.74
C ALA A 356 0.70 -1.95 15.81
N LEU A 357 -0.54 -2.35 15.49
CA LEU A 357 -1.64 -2.39 16.47
C LEU A 357 -1.46 -3.52 17.48
N ASP A 358 -0.76 -4.60 17.14
CA ASP A 358 -0.49 -5.79 17.97
C ASP A 358 -1.71 -6.31 18.80
N PRO A 359 -2.82 -6.69 18.16
CA PRO A 359 -4.04 -7.11 18.87
C PRO A 359 -3.86 -8.39 19.70
N HIS A 360 -4.34 -8.40 20.95
CA HIS A 360 -4.26 -9.54 21.85
C HIS A 360 -5.58 -10.30 22.01
N GLU A 361 -5.48 -11.53 22.54
CA GLU A 361 -6.64 -12.39 22.80
C GLU A 361 -7.57 -11.75 23.85
N ASN A 362 -8.89 -11.91 23.66
CA ASN A 362 -9.96 -11.41 24.53
C ASN A 362 -10.11 -9.88 24.64
N GLU A 363 -9.45 -9.09 23.78
CA GLU A 363 -9.64 -7.64 23.73
C GLU A 363 -10.89 -7.20 22.93
N ARG A 364 -11.30 -5.94 23.12
CA ARG A 364 -12.30 -5.26 22.28
C ARG A 364 -11.62 -4.29 21.34
N ILE A 365 -11.68 -4.58 20.04
CA ILE A 365 -11.00 -3.82 19.00
C ILE A 365 -11.99 -3.16 18.06
N LEU A 366 -11.75 -1.90 17.69
CA LEU A 366 -12.53 -1.17 16.70
C LEU A 366 -11.72 -0.93 15.44
N ASP A 367 -12.27 -1.31 14.29
CA ASP A 367 -11.81 -0.91 12.96
C ASP A 367 -12.83 0.10 12.39
N MET A 368 -12.42 1.37 12.34
CA MET A 368 -13.33 2.48 12.02
C MET A 368 -13.72 2.55 10.52
N ALA A 369 -12.88 1.99 9.65
CA ALA A 369 -13.00 2.05 8.19
C ALA A 369 -12.58 0.71 7.58
N ALA A 370 -13.36 -0.32 7.92
CA ALA A 370 -12.98 -1.71 7.76
C ALA A 370 -12.99 -2.22 6.32
N ALA A 371 -13.84 -1.71 5.42
CA ALA A 371 -13.99 -2.34 4.10
C ALA A 371 -12.72 -2.14 3.25
N PRO A 372 -12.28 -3.14 2.47
CA PRO A 372 -12.92 -4.42 2.17
C PRO A 372 -12.74 -5.56 3.19
N GLY A 373 -12.09 -5.32 4.34
CA GLY A 373 -11.98 -6.29 5.44
C GLY A 373 -10.65 -7.04 5.54
N GLY A 374 -9.65 -6.70 4.72
CA GLY A 374 -8.34 -7.35 4.77
C GLY A 374 -7.63 -7.15 6.12
N LYS A 375 -7.69 -5.93 6.67
CA LYS A 375 -7.10 -5.58 7.97
C LYS A 375 -7.91 -6.16 9.13
N THR A 376 -9.23 -5.99 9.10
CA THR A 376 -10.16 -6.55 10.09
C THR A 376 -10.00 -8.07 10.25
N THR A 377 -9.91 -8.80 9.14
CA THR A 377 -9.74 -10.26 9.17
C THR A 377 -8.36 -10.67 9.65
N TYR A 378 -7.35 -9.79 9.53
CA TYR A 378 -6.03 -10.03 10.09
C TYR A 378 -6.03 -9.83 11.61
N ILE A 379 -6.73 -8.80 12.11
CA ILE A 379 -6.98 -8.60 13.54
C ILE A 379 -7.66 -9.85 14.13
N ALA A 380 -8.76 -10.29 13.52
CA ALA A 380 -9.49 -11.48 13.99
C ALA A 380 -8.62 -12.76 14.01
N ALA A 381 -7.70 -12.88 13.03
CA ALA A 381 -6.77 -14.01 12.96
C ALA A 381 -5.69 -13.96 14.05
N MET A 382 -5.16 -12.78 14.39
CA MET A 382 -4.20 -12.60 15.49
C MET A 382 -4.84 -12.86 16.86
N MET A 383 -6.10 -12.45 17.05
CA MET A 383 -6.88 -12.74 18.25
C MET A 383 -7.38 -14.19 18.34
N LYS A 384 -7.08 -15.05 17.35
CA LYS A 384 -7.56 -16.44 17.27
C LYS A 384 -9.08 -16.60 17.48
N ASN A 385 -9.88 -15.69 16.90
CA ASN A 385 -11.33 -15.63 17.08
C ASN A 385 -11.82 -15.44 18.55
N THR A 386 -10.99 -14.90 19.44
CA THR A 386 -11.37 -14.53 20.81
C THR A 386 -11.71 -13.03 20.91
N GLY A 387 -12.35 -12.59 22.00
CA GLY A 387 -12.72 -11.18 22.18
C GLY A 387 -13.78 -10.69 21.19
N CYS A 388 -13.75 -9.39 20.86
CA CYS A 388 -14.70 -8.76 19.93
C CYS A 388 -14.02 -7.76 19.01
N VAL A 389 -14.24 -7.89 17.70
CA VAL A 389 -13.78 -6.94 16.68
C VAL A 389 -14.99 -6.23 16.08
N PHE A 390 -15.06 -4.92 16.24
CA PHE A 390 -16.09 -4.09 15.63
C PHE A 390 -15.58 -3.55 14.31
N ALA A 391 -16.22 -3.93 13.21
CA ALA A 391 -15.82 -3.57 11.86
C ALA A 391 -16.84 -2.58 11.27
N ASN A 392 -16.49 -1.30 11.26
CA ASN A 392 -17.38 -0.24 10.80
C ASN A 392 -16.98 0.25 9.40
N ASP A 393 -17.97 0.50 8.53
CA ASP A 393 -17.77 1.24 7.28
C ASP A 393 -19.02 2.05 6.94
N SER A 394 -18.86 3.32 6.58
CA SER A 394 -19.97 4.21 6.25
C SER A 394 -20.64 3.86 4.91
N ASN A 395 -19.96 3.12 4.03
CA ASN A 395 -20.49 2.78 2.71
C ASN A 395 -21.17 1.39 2.71
N LYS A 396 -22.50 1.39 2.64
CA LYS A 396 -23.32 0.16 2.63
C LYS A 396 -23.03 -0.78 1.46
N ALA A 397 -22.53 -0.27 0.33
CA ALA A 397 -22.14 -1.15 -0.78
C ALA A 397 -20.85 -1.92 -0.46
N ARG A 398 -19.89 -1.26 0.21
CA ARG A 398 -18.60 -1.84 0.58
C ARG A 398 -18.70 -2.81 1.75
N THR A 399 -19.66 -2.62 2.66
CA THR A 399 -19.90 -3.57 3.75
C THR A 399 -20.29 -4.96 3.26
N LYS A 400 -20.88 -5.11 2.06
CA LYS A 400 -21.15 -6.43 1.46
C LYS A 400 -19.86 -7.23 1.22
N ALA A 401 -18.82 -6.56 0.72
CA ALA A 401 -17.52 -7.19 0.49
C ALA A 401 -16.84 -7.56 1.82
N LEU A 402 -16.96 -6.69 2.83
CA LEU A 402 -16.49 -6.94 4.19
C LEU A 402 -17.14 -8.21 4.77
N VAL A 403 -18.47 -8.30 4.75
CA VAL A 403 -19.24 -9.47 5.23
C VAL A 403 -18.83 -10.74 4.48
N ALA A 404 -18.72 -10.68 3.15
CA ALA A 404 -18.29 -11.82 2.35
C ALA A 404 -16.90 -12.32 2.75
N ASN A 405 -15.93 -11.42 2.96
CA ASN A 405 -14.57 -11.78 3.36
C ASN A 405 -14.52 -12.35 4.78
N ILE A 406 -15.28 -11.79 5.73
CA ILE A 406 -15.38 -12.28 7.12
C ILE A 406 -15.88 -13.73 7.14
N HIS A 407 -17.00 -14.01 6.44
CA HIS A 407 -17.55 -15.37 6.38
C HIS A 407 -16.60 -16.33 5.66
N ARG A 408 -16.03 -15.93 4.52
CA ARG A 408 -15.11 -16.77 3.76
C ARG A 408 -13.88 -17.17 4.58
N LEU A 409 -13.28 -16.21 5.30
CA LEU A 409 -12.08 -16.44 6.11
C LEU A 409 -12.39 -17.12 7.45
N GLY A 410 -13.67 -17.25 7.83
CA GLY A 410 -14.11 -17.92 9.05
C GLY A 410 -13.88 -17.10 10.33
N CYS A 411 -13.95 -15.78 10.23
CA CYS A 411 -13.84 -14.90 11.39
C CYS A 411 -15.18 -14.90 12.15
N LYS A 412 -15.16 -15.32 13.42
CA LYS A 412 -16.38 -15.52 14.24
C LYS A 412 -16.64 -14.40 15.23
N ASN A 413 -15.60 -13.65 15.61
CA ASN A 413 -15.61 -12.60 16.63
C ASN A 413 -15.83 -11.20 16.05
N VAL A 414 -16.33 -11.07 14.81
CA VAL A 414 -16.44 -9.78 14.11
C VAL A 414 -17.89 -9.31 14.05
N ILE A 415 -18.15 -8.10 14.54
CA ILE A 415 -19.44 -7.42 14.48
C ILE A 415 -19.35 -6.36 13.39
N VAL A 416 -20.10 -6.53 12.31
CA VAL A 416 -20.11 -5.57 11.19
C VAL A 416 -21.16 -4.50 11.43
N CYS A 417 -20.74 -3.23 11.35
CA CYS A 417 -21.60 -2.08 11.55
C CYS A 417 -21.53 -1.12 10.36
N ASN A 418 -22.58 -0.30 10.20
CA ASN A 418 -22.61 0.78 9.22
C ASN A 418 -23.04 2.07 9.93
N TYR A 419 -22.04 2.85 10.35
CA TYR A 419 -22.21 4.14 10.99
C TYR A 419 -21.18 5.14 10.47
N ASP A 420 -21.46 6.42 10.65
CA ASP A 420 -20.44 7.45 10.52
C ASP A 420 -19.45 7.29 11.69
N ALA A 421 -18.20 7.00 11.34
CA ALA A 421 -17.14 6.78 12.31
C ALA A 421 -16.86 8.00 13.20
N ARG A 422 -17.29 9.21 12.80
CA ARG A 422 -17.21 10.43 13.61
C ARG A 422 -18.14 10.44 14.83
N GLU A 423 -19.25 9.72 14.74
CA GLU A 423 -20.25 9.66 15.81
C GLU A 423 -20.16 8.36 16.60
N PHE A 424 -19.26 7.47 16.20
CA PHE A 424 -19.07 6.17 16.81
C PHE A 424 -18.85 6.19 18.34
N PRO A 425 -18.06 7.13 18.93
CA PRO A 425 -17.91 7.22 20.38
C PRO A 425 -19.22 7.37 21.15
N LYS A 426 -20.25 7.99 20.53
CA LYS A 426 -21.58 8.18 21.14
C LYS A 426 -22.42 6.91 21.10
N VAL A 427 -22.16 6.04 20.12
CA VAL A 427 -22.87 4.77 19.94
C VAL A 427 -22.31 3.75 20.92
N ILE A 428 -21.00 3.56 20.90
CA ILE A 428 -20.31 2.59 21.73
C ILE A 428 -18.86 3.04 21.92
N GLY A 429 -18.39 2.96 23.16
CA GLY A 429 -16.99 3.24 23.51
C GLY A 429 -16.39 2.11 24.33
N GLY A 430 -15.20 2.37 24.85
CA GLY A 430 -14.50 1.44 25.73
C GLY A 430 -13.78 0.33 24.97
N PHE A 431 -13.13 0.69 23.87
CA PHE A 431 -12.26 -0.21 23.11
C PHE A 431 -10.85 -0.21 23.70
N ASP A 432 -10.23 -1.38 23.75
CA ASP A 432 -8.83 -1.52 24.19
C ASP A 432 -7.90 -0.98 23.10
N ARG A 433 -8.20 -1.30 21.84
CA ARG A 433 -7.40 -0.89 20.68
C ARG A 433 -8.27 -0.40 19.52
N VAL A 434 -7.81 0.61 18.79
CA VAL A 434 -8.53 1.16 17.63
C VAL A 434 -7.62 1.24 16.42
N LEU A 435 -8.05 0.63 15.32
CA LEU A 435 -7.46 0.79 14.00
C LEU A 435 -8.24 1.85 13.22
N LEU A 436 -7.53 2.90 12.79
CA LEU A 436 -8.04 3.89 11.86
C LEU A 436 -7.23 3.82 10.56
N ASP A 437 -7.71 3.00 9.63
CA ASP A 437 -7.29 3.04 8.22
C ASP A 437 -8.02 4.16 7.49
N ALA A 438 -7.46 5.36 7.52
CA ALA A 438 -8.22 6.54 7.16
C ALA A 438 -8.48 6.63 5.65
N PRO A 439 -9.67 7.06 5.21
CA PRO A 439 -9.93 7.34 3.81
C PRO A 439 -8.94 8.42 3.33
N CYS A 440 -8.15 8.09 2.31
CA CYS A 440 -6.99 8.87 1.88
C CYS A 440 -7.11 9.32 0.41
N SER A 441 -6.29 10.28 -0.01
CA SER A 441 -6.18 10.69 -1.42
C SER A 441 -5.58 9.58 -2.32
N GLY A 442 -4.89 8.61 -1.75
CA GLY A 442 -4.34 7.45 -2.47
C GLY A 442 -3.06 7.77 -3.24
N THR A 443 -2.38 8.86 -2.91
CA THR A 443 -1.12 9.25 -3.57
C THR A 443 0.01 8.23 -3.42
N GLY A 444 -0.05 7.32 -2.43
CA GLY A 444 0.91 6.23 -2.27
C GLY A 444 0.55 4.93 -3.02
N VAL A 445 -0.64 4.88 -3.65
CA VAL A 445 -1.14 3.69 -4.37
C VAL A 445 -1.37 3.94 -5.86
N ILE A 446 -0.70 4.95 -6.42
CA ILE A 446 -0.82 5.33 -7.84
C ILE A 446 -0.49 4.16 -8.78
N SER A 447 0.49 3.31 -8.42
CA SER A 447 0.83 2.11 -9.20
C SER A 447 -0.27 1.05 -9.26
N LYS A 448 -1.22 1.08 -8.32
CA LYS A 448 -2.40 0.21 -8.30
C LYS A 448 -3.61 0.88 -8.97
N ASP A 449 -3.79 2.18 -8.78
CA ASP A 449 -4.89 2.94 -9.33
C ASP A 449 -4.38 4.22 -10.01
N ALA A 450 -4.09 4.09 -11.30
CA ALA A 450 -3.59 5.20 -12.13
C ALA A 450 -4.60 6.35 -12.26
N SER A 451 -5.89 6.14 -11.93
CA SER A 451 -6.89 7.21 -11.96
C SER A 451 -6.59 8.33 -10.95
N VAL A 452 -5.79 8.04 -9.91
CA VAL A 452 -5.35 9.03 -8.93
C VAL A 452 -4.51 10.15 -9.58
N LYS A 453 -3.80 9.88 -10.69
CA LYS A 453 -2.97 10.87 -11.40
C LYS A 453 -3.78 12.05 -11.94
N THR A 454 -5.03 11.79 -12.33
CA THR A 454 -5.89 12.76 -13.04
C THR A 454 -7.14 13.16 -12.26
N SER A 455 -7.63 12.30 -11.35
CA SER A 455 -8.90 12.53 -10.65
C SER A 455 -8.79 13.44 -9.43
N ARG A 456 -7.58 13.68 -8.91
CA ARG A 456 -7.39 14.42 -7.65
C ARG A 456 -7.33 15.92 -7.85
N THR A 457 -8.14 16.63 -7.08
CA THR A 457 -8.25 18.08 -7.15
C THR A 457 -7.69 18.74 -5.87
N PRO A 458 -7.29 20.02 -5.91
CA PRO A 458 -6.85 20.75 -4.72
C PRO A 458 -7.90 20.77 -3.59
N LYS A 459 -9.19 20.67 -3.92
CA LYS A 459 -10.27 20.59 -2.93
C LYS A 459 -10.22 19.30 -2.12
N ASP A 460 -9.79 18.20 -2.72
CA ASP A 460 -9.67 16.91 -2.04
C ASP A 460 -8.58 16.98 -0.96
N PHE A 461 -7.47 17.65 -1.24
CA PHE A 461 -6.38 17.89 -0.28
C PHE A 461 -6.75 18.84 0.86
N MET A 462 -7.91 19.50 0.81
CA MET A 462 -8.44 20.28 1.93
C MET A 462 -9.47 19.47 2.73
N ASN A 463 -10.37 18.79 2.03
CA ASN A 463 -11.49 18.09 2.64
C ASN A 463 -11.09 16.76 3.30
N ILE A 464 -10.20 15.99 2.65
CA ILE A 464 -9.79 14.66 3.13
C ILE A 464 -9.00 14.78 4.43
N PRO A 465 -7.93 15.60 4.55
CA PRO A 465 -7.25 15.79 5.82
C PRO A 465 -8.15 16.32 6.93
N HIS A 466 -9.11 17.18 6.60
CA HIS A 466 -10.07 17.69 7.58
C HIS A 466 -10.97 16.55 8.13
N LEU A 467 -11.44 15.67 7.26
CA LEU A 467 -12.19 14.47 7.66
C LEU A 467 -11.32 13.54 8.51
N GLN A 468 -10.08 13.27 8.10
CA GLN A 468 -9.14 12.41 8.82
C GLN A 468 -8.85 12.94 10.24
N LYS A 469 -8.69 14.26 10.41
CA LYS A 469 -8.56 14.90 11.73
C LYS A 469 -9.77 14.64 12.62
N GLN A 470 -10.99 14.72 12.09
CA GLN A 470 -12.21 14.42 12.84
C GLN A 470 -12.29 12.94 13.23
N LEU A 471 -11.93 12.05 12.31
CA LEU A 471 -11.90 10.60 12.55
C LEU A 471 -10.88 10.23 13.61
N LEU A 472 -9.67 10.81 13.57
CA LEU A 472 -8.63 10.53 14.56
C LEU A 472 -9.02 11.02 15.95
N LEU A 473 -9.65 12.19 16.07
CA LEU A 473 -10.21 12.64 17.35
C LEU A 473 -11.28 11.69 17.87
N SER A 474 -12.14 11.18 16.98
CA SER A 474 -13.18 10.20 17.35
C SER A 474 -12.57 8.85 17.73
N ALA A 475 -11.47 8.44 17.10
CA ALA A 475 -10.71 7.24 17.49
C ALA A 475 -10.20 7.37 18.92
N ILE A 476 -9.57 8.51 19.24
CA ILE A 476 -9.06 8.81 20.59
C ILE A 476 -10.18 8.79 21.62
N ASP A 477 -11.33 9.38 21.30
CA ASP A 477 -12.46 9.45 22.22
C ASP A 477 -13.19 8.09 22.37
N SER A 478 -12.93 7.10 21.48
CA SER A 478 -13.51 5.74 21.56
C SER A 478 -12.72 4.79 22.48
N VAL A 479 -11.47 5.13 22.77
CA VAL A 479 -10.50 4.25 23.43
C VAL A 479 -10.63 4.33 24.94
N ASN A 480 -10.48 3.18 25.61
CA ASN A 480 -10.38 3.13 27.06
C ASN A 480 -8.92 3.33 27.52
N ALA A 481 -8.61 4.52 28.03
CA ALA A 481 -7.29 4.82 28.58
C ALA A 481 -6.92 3.98 29.83
N HIS A 482 -7.90 3.36 30.49
CA HIS A 482 -7.72 2.54 31.69
C HIS A 482 -7.59 1.04 31.39
N SER A 483 -7.43 0.65 30.12
CA SER A 483 -7.14 -0.74 29.78
C SER A 483 -5.79 -1.18 30.37
N LYS A 484 -5.58 -2.49 30.53
CA LYS A 484 -4.42 -3.07 31.23
C LYS A 484 -3.07 -2.63 30.65
N GLU A 485 -3.02 -2.40 29.35
CA GLU A 485 -1.81 -1.99 28.61
C GLU A 485 -1.87 -0.52 28.16
N GLY A 486 -2.89 0.21 28.60
CA GLY A 486 -3.25 1.49 28.02
C GLY A 486 -3.96 1.31 26.67
N GLY A 487 -4.74 2.31 26.30
CA GLY A 487 -5.49 2.26 25.05
C GLY A 487 -4.61 2.59 23.84
N VAL A 488 -4.50 1.68 22.88
CA VAL A 488 -3.61 1.83 21.70
C VAL A 488 -4.41 2.22 20.46
N ILE A 489 -3.90 3.19 19.70
CA ILE A 489 -4.53 3.66 18.46
C ILE A 489 -3.51 3.58 17.35
N THR A 490 -3.83 2.86 16.29
CA THR A 490 -3.04 2.86 15.07
C THR A 490 -3.76 3.68 14.00
N TYR A 491 -3.16 4.80 13.64
CA TYR A 491 -3.55 5.60 12.48
C TYR A 491 -2.68 5.22 11.29
N SER A 492 -3.29 4.90 10.16
CA SER A 492 -2.57 4.64 8.91
C SER A 492 -3.30 5.23 7.73
N THR A 493 -2.54 5.67 6.72
CA THR A 493 -3.08 6.08 5.43
C THR A 493 -2.34 5.39 4.29
N CYS A 494 -2.90 5.53 3.09
CA CYS A 494 -2.33 5.15 1.81
C CYS A 494 -1.81 6.37 1.03
N SER A 495 -1.48 7.45 1.75
CA SER A 495 -0.93 8.68 1.19
C SER A 495 0.57 8.77 1.47
N VAL A 496 1.26 9.60 0.70
CA VAL A 496 2.65 10.01 1.01
C VAL A 496 2.73 11.48 1.43
N THR A 497 1.59 12.19 1.48
CA THR A 497 1.57 13.63 1.70
C THR A 497 1.54 13.99 3.17
N VAL A 498 2.35 14.98 3.53
CA VAL A 498 2.47 15.51 4.90
C VAL A 498 1.15 16.09 5.43
N ASP A 499 0.29 16.56 4.52
CA ASP A 499 -1.02 17.12 4.86
C ASP A 499 -1.98 16.05 5.45
N GLU A 500 -1.86 14.79 5.03
CA GLU A 500 -2.69 13.67 5.47
C GLU A 500 -2.06 12.89 6.64
N ASP A 501 -0.73 12.84 6.74
CA ASP A 501 -0.06 12.04 7.78
C ASP A 501 0.39 12.92 8.95
N GLU A 502 1.61 13.47 8.90
CA GLU A 502 2.23 14.15 10.04
C GLU A 502 1.40 15.36 10.52
N CYS A 503 0.77 16.12 9.62
CA CYS A 503 -0.09 17.25 9.99
C CYS A 503 -1.37 16.83 10.72
N VAL A 504 -1.93 15.66 10.41
CA VAL A 504 -3.14 15.14 11.07
C VAL A 504 -2.80 14.66 12.47
N VAL A 505 -1.68 13.94 12.61
CA VAL A 505 -1.21 13.44 13.90
C VAL A 505 -0.79 14.58 14.83
N ASP A 506 -0.01 15.56 14.34
CA ASP A 506 0.37 16.74 15.12
C ASP A 506 -0.86 17.53 15.60
N TYR A 507 -1.87 17.68 14.74
CA TYR A 507 -3.14 18.30 15.15
C TYR A 507 -3.81 17.54 16.30
N ALA A 508 -3.87 16.21 16.24
CA ALA A 508 -4.47 15.40 17.30
C ALA A 508 -3.69 15.50 18.63
N LEU A 509 -2.35 15.45 18.58
CA LEU A 509 -1.49 15.60 19.75
C LEU A 509 -1.66 16.95 20.44
N ARG A 510 -1.80 18.05 19.67
CA ARG A 510 -2.07 19.38 20.24
C ARG A 510 -3.45 19.50 20.86
N LYS A 511 -4.46 18.83 20.29
CA LYS A 511 -5.85 18.90 20.77
C LYS A 511 -6.13 17.98 21.97
N ARG A 512 -5.35 16.89 22.12
CA ARG A 512 -5.52 15.89 23.17
C ARG A 512 -4.18 15.66 23.87
N PRO A 513 -3.90 16.35 25.00
CA PRO A 513 -2.61 16.24 25.70
C PRO A 513 -2.37 14.86 26.34
N ASN A 514 -3.42 14.03 26.45
CA ASN A 514 -3.35 12.68 27.01
C ASN A 514 -2.80 11.64 26.02
N VAL A 515 -2.56 12.03 24.76
CA VAL A 515 -2.05 11.14 23.72
C VAL A 515 -0.54 11.27 23.62
N LYS A 516 0.15 10.13 23.51
CA LYS A 516 1.59 10.06 23.28
C LYS A 516 1.88 9.18 22.08
N LEU A 517 2.89 9.56 21.31
CA LEU A 517 3.42 8.70 20.26
C LEU A 517 4.23 7.58 20.89
N VAL A 518 4.03 6.37 20.40
CA VAL A 518 4.75 5.16 20.80
C VAL A 518 5.47 4.63 19.55
N ASP A 519 6.62 4.00 19.74
CA ASP A 519 7.30 3.34 18.62
C ASP A 519 6.42 2.21 18.06
N THR A 520 6.39 2.13 16.74
CA THR A 520 5.54 1.19 15.99
C THR A 520 6.05 -0.26 16.05
N GLY A 521 7.30 -0.48 16.48
CA GLY A 521 7.91 -1.82 16.58
C GLY A 521 8.08 -2.56 15.23
N LEU A 522 7.81 -1.88 14.12
CA LEU A 522 7.94 -2.44 12.77
C LEU A 522 9.42 -2.54 12.39
N ALA A 523 9.86 -3.64 11.77
CA ALA A 523 11.26 -3.79 11.36
C ALA A 523 11.64 -2.91 10.15
N ILE A 524 10.67 -2.40 9.38
CA ILE A 524 10.88 -1.70 8.11
C ILE A 524 10.27 -0.29 8.11
N GLY A 525 10.87 0.62 7.34
CA GLY A 525 10.38 1.98 7.08
C GLY A 525 11.43 3.06 7.35
N LYS A 526 11.31 4.19 6.63
CA LYS A 526 12.11 5.42 6.87
C LYS A 526 11.47 6.25 7.98
N GLU A 527 12.24 7.09 8.65
CA GLU A 527 11.70 8.02 9.66
C GLU A 527 10.80 9.08 9.00
N GLY A 528 9.85 9.61 9.78
CA GLY A 528 8.92 10.66 9.34
C GLY A 528 9.61 12.02 9.21
N PHE A 529 8.97 12.95 8.49
CA PHE A 529 9.55 14.28 8.30
C PHE A 529 9.54 15.09 9.61
N THR A 530 10.72 15.57 10.03
CA THR A 530 10.90 16.40 11.22
C THR A 530 10.69 17.90 10.97
N SER A 531 10.81 18.33 9.71
CA SER A 531 10.52 19.70 9.25
C SER A 531 9.99 19.64 7.83
N TYR A 532 8.87 20.33 7.58
CA TYR A 532 8.31 20.45 6.24
C TYR A 532 7.88 21.90 5.98
N ARG A 533 8.51 22.55 4.99
CA ARG A 533 8.20 23.92 4.54
C ARG A 533 8.04 24.95 5.68
N GLY A 534 8.95 24.90 6.65
CA GLY A 534 8.96 25.81 7.81
C GLY A 534 7.94 25.47 8.91
N LYS A 535 7.14 24.41 8.74
CA LYS A 535 6.35 23.82 9.82
C LYS A 535 7.21 22.77 10.52
N ILE A 536 7.58 23.09 11.75
CA ILE A 536 8.27 22.17 12.64
C ILE A 536 7.19 21.49 13.50
N PRO A 537 6.88 20.21 13.29
CA PRO A 537 6.14 19.45 14.28
C PRO A 537 6.89 19.44 15.62
N GLN A 538 6.15 19.59 16.72
CA GLN A 538 6.69 19.86 18.07
C GLN A 538 7.58 18.73 18.64
N LYS A 539 7.49 17.52 18.09
CA LYS A 539 8.29 16.36 18.50
C LYS A 539 8.84 15.67 17.27
N SER A 540 10.06 15.16 17.37
CA SER A 540 10.66 14.27 16.38
C SER A 540 9.69 13.12 16.10
N PHE A 541 9.12 13.10 14.90
CA PHE A 541 8.29 11.99 14.45
C PHE A 541 9.20 10.80 14.15
N THR A 542 9.39 9.92 15.12
CA THR A 542 10.03 8.60 14.93
C THR A 542 9.11 7.59 14.23
N ASN A 543 7.95 8.03 13.71
CA ASN A 543 7.01 7.16 13.04
C ASN A 543 7.53 6.75 11.66
N LYS A 544 7.17 5.53 11.24
CA LYS A 544 7.71 4.94 10.02
C LYS A 544 6.88 5.27 8.79
N LYS A 545 7.54 5.77 7.75
CA LYS A 545 7.01 5.93 6.39
C LYS A 545 7.52 4.80 5.52
N VAL A 546 6.63 4.22 4.72
CA VAL A 546 6.99 3.17 3.77
C VAL A 546 6.70 3.67 2.37
N LEU A 547 7.78 3.94 1.63
CA LEU A 547 7.70 4.40 0.25
C LEU A 547 7.50 3.23 -0.72
N PRO A 548 7.00 3.46 -1.93
CA PRO A 548 6.93 2.45 -2.98
C PRO A 548 8.27 1.75 -3.25
N THR A 549 9.39 2.45 -3.08
CA THR A 549 10.75 1.91 -3.22
C THR A 549 11.18 1.00 -2.06
N CYS A 550 10.46 1.00 -0.93
CA CYS A 550 10.80 0.21 0.26
C CYS A 550 10.09 -1.16 0.34
N LEU A 551 9.14 -1.45 -0.56
CA LEU A 551 8.29 -2.65 -0.58
C LEU A 551 8.31 -3.30 -1.96
#